data_AF-A0A319D1T4-F1
#
_entry.id   AF-A0A319D1T4-F1
#
_cell.length_a   1.000
_cell.length_b   1.000
_cell.length_c   1.000
_cell.angle_alpha   90.00
_cell.angle_beta   90.00
_cell.angle_gamma   90.00
#
_symmetry.space_group_name_H-M   'P 1'
#
loop_
_entity.id
_entity.type
_entity.pdbx_description
1 polymer ?
#
loop_
_entity_poly.entity_id
_entity_poly.type
_entity_poly.pdbx_seq_one_letter_code
_entity_poly.pdbx_strand_id
1 'polypeptide(L)'
;VRRAPLRQLARLARISLAILAILIVLTGTFWPSYTHLPPHYQALRRAATQPNIHGPGNPHDEKIFIAAILYDPTGTLAGGRWGHALERLIHYLGPDNVHLSIYESNSGTTGAQALSALSTRIPGNKTIQIDPRLDLTTFPRITVPGGAQRIQRTDYLATLRNRALHPLTHHSSPRYDKILYLNDVIFDPLDALHLLFSTNSHALHGRTQYRAACAVDFTNAVKFYDTDATRDLDGHGIGLQFFPWFTATGHGHSRADVLAGTDAVRVRSCWGGMVAFDAAYFQRSENPVRFRADEDLFYDGSECCIIHADIQDPPSNEITDTGIYMNPFVRVADDDRSHSWLWVTRRFERLYPIAHRVGSYLAGFPRYNPRRTETPGQVVRGKVWVEDEEGGAFRVVDRVAGKDGFCADGFGGYRGLQVIAEDRKSGEDGWEEIPLPVG
;
A
#
# COMPACT_ATOMS: atom_id res chain seq x y z
N VAL A 1 25.18 -20.05 51.82
CA VAL A 1 24.70 -18.64 51.84
C VAL A 1 24.32 -18.06 50.45
N ARG A 2 24.07 -18.87 49.38
CA ARG A 2 23.71 -18.35 48.04
C ARG A 2 22.21 -18.42 47.62
N ARG A 3 21.29 -18.87 48.49
CA ARG A 3 19.87 -19.10 48.13
C ARG A 3 18.94 -17.87 48.28
N ALA A 4 19.34 -16.85 49.04
CA ALA A 4 18.56 -15.62 49.24
C ALA A 4 18.40 -14.74 47.98
N PRO A 5 19.45 -14.46 47.18
CA PRO A 5 19.31 -13.61 46.00
C PRO A 5 18.47 -14.27 44.90
N LEU A 6 18.58 -15.60 44.72
CA LEU A 6 17.76 -16.36 43.76
C LEU A 6 16.26 -16.32 44.10
N ARG A 7 15.89 -16.38 45.39
CA ARG A 7 14.48 -16.27 45.83
C ARG A 7 13.92 -14.87 45.64
N GLN A 8 14.73 -13.83 45.87
CA GLN A 8 14.35 -12.45 45.62
C GLN A 8 14.19 -12.17 44.11
N LEU A 9 15.13 -12.64 43.29
CA LEU A 9 15.02 -12.56 41.83
C LEU A 9 13.78 -13.29 41.30
N ALA A 10 13.50 -14.50 41.80
CA ALA A 10 12.30 -15.24 41.41
C ALA A 10 11.00 -14.51 41.84
N ARG A 11 10.99 -13.88 43.02
CA ARG A 11 9.84 -13.08 43.48
C ARG A 11 9.64 -11.85 42.61
N LEU A 12 10.71 -11.13 42.28
CA LEU A 12 10.67 -9.98 41.38
C LEU A 12 10.18 -10.38 39.98
N ALA A 13 10.71 -11.47 39.43
CA ALA A 13 10.25 -11.99 38.14
C ALA A 13 8.75 -12.32 38.14
N ARG A 14 8.25 -12.97 39.20
CA ARG A 14 6.80 -13.25 39.34
C ARG A 14 5.96 -11.99 39.43
N ILE A 15 6.41 -10.98 40.20
CA ILE A 15 5.72 -9.70 40.31
C ILE A 15 5.71 -8.99 38.95
N SER A 16 6.83 -8.94 38.25
CA SER A 16 6.92 -8.33 36.92
C SER A 16 6.02 -9.04 35.91
N LEU A 17 5.97 -10.37 35.91
CA LEU A 17 5.05 -11.14 35.07
C LEU A 17 3.59 -10.87 35.41
N ALA A 18 3.24 -10.77 36.69
CA ALA A 18 1.88 -10.44 37.11
C ALA A 18 1.48 -9.02 36.68
N ILE A 19 2.37 -8.03 36.84
CA ILE A 19 2.16 -6.66 36.36
C ILE A 19 1.98 -6.65 34.84
N LEU A 20 2.84 -7.36 34.10
CA LEU A 20 2.73 -7.47 32.65
C LEU A 20 1.40 -8.10 32.23
N ALA A 21 0.98 -9.19 32.88
CA ALA A 21 -0.31 -9.82 32.60
C ALA A 21 -1.49 -8.87 32.88
N ILE A 22 -1.45 -8.13 33.99
CA ILE A 22 -2.46 -7.12 34.31
C ILE A 22 -2.47 -6.02 33.26
N LEU A 23 -1.31 -5.49 32.85
CA LEU A 23 -1.21 -4.47 31.80
C LEU A 23 -1.77 -4.96 30.46
N ILE A 24 -1.50 -6.21 30.08
CA ILE A 24 -2.04 -6.84 28.87
C ILE A 24 -3.56 -6.88 28.93
N VAL A 25 -4.13 -7.38 30.03
CA VAL A 25 -5.58 -7.51 30.20
C VAL A 25 -6.24 -6.13 30.22
N LEU A 26 -5.73 -5.19 31.02
CA LEU A 26 -6.29 -3.84 31.13
C LEU A 26 -6.21 -3.08 29.81
N THR A 27 -5.06 -3.13 29.10
CA THR A 27 -4.90 -2.45 27.81
C THR A 27 -5.84 -3.02 26.76
N GLY A 28 -5.89 -4.36 26.63
CA GLY A 28 -6.76 -5.02 25.66
C GLY A 28 -8.26 -4.83 25.89
N THR A 29 -8.64 -4.51 27.13
CA THR A 29 -10.04 -4.30 27.53
C THR A 29 -10.45 -2.84 27.44
N PHE A 30 -9.66 -1.92 28.02
CA PHE A 30 -10.07 -0.53 28.22
C PHE A 30 -9.43 0.46 27.26
N TRP A 31 -8.27 0.14 26.70
CA TRP A 31 -7.56 1.02 25.77
C TRP A 31 -7.12 0.34 24.46
N PRO A 32 -8.01 -0.39 23.77
CA PRO A 32 -7.68 -1.00 22.50
C PRO A 32 -7.48 0.05 21.38
N SER A 33 -6.52 -0.17 20.49
CA SER A 33 -6.30 0.69 19.31
C SER A 33 -7.29 0.37 18.20
N TYR A 34 -7.86 1.40 17.55
CA TYR A 34 -8.67 1.26 16.33
C TYR A 34 -9.79 0.19 16.38
N THR A 35 -10.40 0.00 17.55
CA THR A 35 -11.55 -0.93 17.75
C THR A 35 -12.87 -0.20 17.92
N HIS A 36 -12.83 1.04 18.43
CA HIS A 36 -14.01 1.89 18.59
C HIS A 36 -14.20 2.72 17.33
N LEU A 37 -15.11 2.30 16.45
CA LEU A 37 -15.43 3.03 15.23
C LEU A 37 -16.02 4.41 15.57
N PRO A 38 -15.57 5.49 14.92
CA PRO A 38 -16.18 6.82 15.05
C PRO A 38 -17.67 6.80 14.70
N PRO A 39 -18.48 7.76 15.18
CA PRO A 39 -19.93 7.78 14.94
C PRO A 39 -20.32 7.70 13.46
N HIS A 40 -19.60 8.39 12.57
CA HIS A 40 -19.89 8.38 11.13
C HIS A 40 -19.54 7.03 10.47
N TYR A 41 -18.51 6.31 10.95
CA TYR A 41 -18.26 4.92 10.53
C TYR A 41 -19.41 4.01 10.94
N GLN A 42 -19.90 4.14 12.19
CA GLN A 42 -21.04 3.34 12.64
C GLN A 42 -22.30 3.63 11.82
N ALA A 43 -22.54 4.90 11.47
CA ALA A 43 -23.66 5.29 10.62
C ALA A 43 -23.57 4.66 9.23
N LEU A 44 -22.41 4.75 8.57
CA LEU A 44 -22.19 4.14 7.25
C LEU A 44 -22.35 2.62 7.29
N ARG A 45 -21.78 1.95 8.30
CA ARG A 45 -21.93 0.49 8.48
C ARG A 45 -23.41 0.12 8.66
N ARG A 46 -24.15 0.84 9.49
CA ARG A 46 -25.59 0.58 9.69
C ARG A 46 -26.34 0.73 8.38
N ALA A 47 -26.12 1.83 7.66
CA ALA A 47 -26.74 2.09 6.36
C ALA A 47 -26.45 0.94 5.38
N ALA A 48 -25.17 0.60 5.16
CA ALA A 48 -24.74 -0.46 4.23
C ALA A 48 -25.34 -1.84 4.54
N THR A 49 -25.67 -2.13 5.79
CA THR A 49 -26.25 -3.41 6.22
C THR A 49 -27.78 -3.44 6.21
N GLN A 50 -28.46 -2.35 5.85
CA GLN A 50 -29.92 -2.33 5.78
C GLN A 50 -30.42 -3.20 4.61
N PRO A 51 -31.41 -4.09 4.84
CA PRO A 51 -31.98 -4.90 3.78
C PRO A 51 -32.85 -4.06 2.83
N ASN A 52 -32.95 -4.49 1.57
CA ASN A 52 -33.86 -3.96 0.53
C ASN A 52 -33.54 -2.55 -0.01
N ILE A 53 -32.34 -2.02 0.22
CA ILE A 53 -31.82 -0.82 -0.44
C ILE A 53 -30.66 -1.23 -1.33
N HIS A 54 -30.65 -0.79 -2.59
CA HIS A 54 -29.52 -0.99 -3.52
C HIS A 54 -28.51 0.15 -3.33
N GLY A 55 -27.22 -0.16 -3.34
CA GLY A 55 -26.16 0.82 -3.09
C GLY A 55 -26.15 1.48 -1.69
N PRO A 56 -26.55 0.79 -0.60
CA PRO A 56 -26.76 1.42 0.71
C PRO A 56 -25.46 1.92 1.37
N GLY A 57 -24.31 1.52 0.85
CA GLY A 57 -22.98 1.91 1.30
C GLY A 57 -22.37 3.09 0.56
N ASN A 58 -23.05 3.66 -0.45
CA ASN A 58 -22.58 4.80 -1.23
C ASN A 58 -23.48 6.02 -0.95
N PRO A 59 -23.22 6.78 0.14
CA PRO A 59 -24.15 7.80 0.64
C PRO A 59 -24.35 9.00 -0.29
N HIS A 60 -23.49 9.16 -1.29
CA HIS A 60 -23.47 10.32 -2.20
C HIS A 60 -23.58 9.93 -3.67
N ASP A 61 -23.95 8.67 -3.97
CA ASP A 61 -24.05 8.13 -5.33
C ASP A 61 -22.79 8.36 -6.20
N GLU A 62 -21.61 8.34 -5.57
CA GLU A 62 -20.32 8.57 -6.24
C GLU A 62 -20.02 7.43 -7.24
N LYS A 63 -19.50 7.78 -8.42
CA LYS A 63 -19.06 6.83 -9.44
C LYS A 63 -17.68 6.29 -9.10
N ILE A 64 -17.58 4.98 -8.89
CA ILE A 64 -16.37 4.30 -8.42
C ILE A 64 -15.81 3.41 -9.53
N PHE A 65 -14.55 3.62 -9.88
CA PHE A 65 -13.80 2.73 -10.75
C PHE A 65 -12.98 1.77 -9.90
N ILE A 66 -13.29 0.48 -9.93
CA ILE A 66 -12.50 -0.53 -9.20
C ILE A 66 -11.48 -1.13 -10.16
N ALA A 67 -10.21 -1.10 -9.80
CA ALA A 67 -9.11 -1.64 -10.60
C ALA A 67 -8.36 -2.74 -9.82
N ALA A 68 -8.02 -3.83 -10.49
CA ALA A 68 -7.15 -4.86 -9.92
C ALA A 68 -6.23 -5.46 -11.00
N ILE A 69 -5.03 -5.84 -10.59
CA ILE A 69 -4.17 -6.76 -11.35
C ILE A 69 -4.12 -8.08 -10.59
N LEU A 70 -4.23 -9.21 -11.29
CA LEU A 70 -4.28 -10.53 -10.65
C LEU A 70 -3.31 -11.53 -11.29
N TYR A 71 -2.71 -12.35 -10.42
CA TYR A 71 -2.05 -13.60 -10.76
C TYR A 71 -2.62 -14.67 -9.83
N ASP A 72 -3.53 -15.51 -10.33
CA ASP A 72 -4.29 -16.48 -9.53
C ASP A 72 -4.25 -17.87 -10.17
N PRO A 73 -3.06 -18.51 -10.25
CA PRO A 73 -2.89 -19.79 -10.95
C PRO A 73 -3.77 -20.93 -10.41
N THR A 74 -4.17 -20.83 -9.14
CA THR A 74 -5.05 -21.80 -8.45
C THR A 74 -6.53 -21.45 -8.55
N GLY A 75 -6.89 -20.26 -9.02
CA GLY A 75 -8.27 -19.77 -9.05
C GLY A 75 -8.88 -19.52 -7.66
N THR A 76 -8.05 -19.49 -6.62
CA THR A 76 -8.49 -19.42 -5.21
C THR A 76 -8.84 -18.00 -4.78
N LEU A 77 -8.26 -16.99 -5.41
CA LEU A 77 -8.60 -15.59 -5.14
C LEU A 77 -9.95 -15.26 -5.77
N ALA A 78 -10.05 -15.40 -7.10
CA ALA A 78 -11.26 -15.05 -7.84
C ALA A 78 -12.43 -15.98 -7.49
N GLY A 79 -12.16 -17.27 -7.28
CA GLY A 79 -13.15 -18.26 -6.88
C GLY A 79 -13.50 -18.23 -5.39
N GLY A 80 -12.69 -17.59 -4.55
CA GLY A 80 -12.78 -17.66 -3.09
C GLY A 80 -13.16 -16.34 -2.43
N ARG A 81 -12.61 -16.12 -1.23
CA ARG A 81 -13.03 -15.03 -0.33
C ARG A 81 -12.83 -13.65 -0.95
N TRP A 82 -11.75 -13.43 -1.70
CA TRP A 82 -11.50 -12.15 -2.39
C TRP A 82 -12.63 -11.86 -3.40
N GLY A 83 -12.96 -12.83 -4.25
CA GLY A 83 -14.06 -12.69 -5.23
C GLY A 83 -15.42 -12.45 -4.56
N HIS A 84 -15.73 -13.16 -3.47
CA HIS A 84 -16.97 -12.94 -2.71
C HIS A 84 -17.01 -11.58 -2.00
N ALA A 85 -15.87 -11.09 -1.52
CA ALA A 85 -15.76 -9.75 -0.93
C ALA A 85 -16.00 -8.68 -2.00
N LEU A 86 -15.41 -8.84 -3.19
CA LEU A 86 -15.63 -7.93 -4.31
C LEU A 86 -17.12 -7.88 -4.73
N GLU A 87 -17.78 -9.03 -4.85
CA GLU A 87 -19.20 -9.11 -5.17
C GLU A 87 -20.06 -8.34 -4.14
N ARG A 88 -19.80 -8.54 -2.85
CA ARG A 88 -20.48 -7.81 -1.77
C ARG A 88 -20.18 -6.32 -1.78
N LEU A 89 -18.94 -5.93 -2.08
CA LEU A 89 -18.56 -4.52 -2.19
C LEU A 89 -19.35 -3.83 -3.29
N ILE A 90 -19.42 -4.44 -4.48
CA ILE A 90 -20.19 -3.89 -5.62
C ILE A 90 -21.67 -3.79 -5.28
N HIS A 91 -22.23 -4.77 -4.57
CA HIS A 91 -23.60 -4.69 -4.05
C HIS A 91 -23.79 -3.48 -3.12
N TYR A 92 -22.87 -3.24 -2.18
CA TYR A 92 -22.94 -2.09 -1.27
C TYR A 92 -22.76 -0.75 -1.96
N LEU A 93 -21.95 -0.68 -3.02
CA LEU A 93 -21.71 0.55 -3.77
C LEU A 93 -22.86 0.89 -4.74
N GLY A 94 -23.64 -0.12 -5.12
CA GLY A 94 -24.65 0.01 -6.17
C GLY A 94 -24.01 -0.32 -7.52
N PRO A 95 -24.41 -1.40 -8.22
CA PRO A 95 -23.78 -1.82 -9.47
C PRO A 95 -23.76 -0.74 -10.56
N ASP A 96 -24.77 0.13 -10.59
CA ASP A 96 -24.87 1.24 -11.56
C ASP A 96 -23.86 2.37 -11.30
N ASN A 97 -23.27 2.41 -10.11
CA ASN A 97 -22.26 3.36 -9.69
C ASN A 97 -20.84 2.80 -9.83
N VAL A 98 -20.67 1.56 -10.29
CA VAL A 98 -19.37 0.89 -10.35
C VAL A 98 -19.00 0.51 -11.78
N HIS A 99 -17.72 0.72 -12.12
CA HIS A 99 -17.07 0.01 -13.21
C HIS A 99 -15.94 -0.85 -12.66
N LEU A 100 -15.99 -2.16 -12.91
CA LEU A 100 -14.95 -3.10 -12.49
C LEU A 100 -13.95 -3.35 -13.63
N SER A 101 -12.67 -3.12 -13.40
CA SER A 101 -11.59 -3.42 -14.34
C SER A 101 -10.58 -4.37 -13.72
N ILE A 102 -10.43 -5.56 -14.29
CA ILE A 102 -9.46 -6.55 -13.84
C ILE A 102 -8.55 -6.92 -15.02
N TYR A 103 -7.24 -6.80 -14.81
CA TYR A 103 -6.23 -7.33 -15.71
C TYR A 103 -5.57 -8.55 -15.05
N GLU A 104 -5.80 -9.73 -15.61
CA GLU A 104 -5.22 -10.98 -15.14
C GLU A 104 -4.16 -11.44 -16.14
N SER A 105 -2.99 -11.85 -15.66
CA SER A 105 -1.92 -12.35 -16.53
C SER A 105 -1.31 -13.64 -16.00
N ASN A 106 -1.05 -14.60 -16.89
CA ASN A 106 -0.31 -15.84 -16.63
C ASN A 106 -0.95 -16.79 -15.57
N SER A 107 -2.25 -16.70 -15.29
CA SER A 107 -2.91 -17.57 -14.28
C SER A 107 -3.32 -18.96 -14.81
N GLY A 108 -2.94 -19.31 -16.03
CA GLY A 108 -3.30 -20.59 -16.64
C GLY A 108 -4.81 -20.79 -16.80
N THR A 109 -5.21 -22.02 -17.12
CA THR A 109 -6.63 -22.34 -17.41
C THR A 109 -7.52 -22.26 -16.17
N THR A 110 -7.02 -22.72 -15.02
CA THR A 110 -7.79 -22.74 -13.76
C THR A 110 -8.10 -21.32 -13.28
N GLY A 111 -7.10 -20.43 -13.25
CA GLY A 111 -7.29 -19.02 -12.90
C GLY A 111 -8.26 -18.32 -13.84
N ALA A 112 -8.05 -18.48 -15.16
CA ALA A 112 -8.92 -17.89 -16.17
C ALA A 112 -10.39 -18.34 -16.05
N GLN A 113 -10.63 -19.62 -15.73
CA GLN A 113 -11.97 -20.16 -15.49
C GLN A 113 -12.59 -19.57 -14.20
N ALA A 114 -11.82 -19.46 -13.12
CA ALA A 114 -12.29 -18.87 -11.87
C ALA A 114 -12.67 -17.39 -12.05
N LEU A 115 -11.84 -16.62 -12.76
CA LEU A 115 -12.12 -15.21 -13.05
C LEU A 115 -13.33 -15.04 -13.99
N SER A 116 -13.47 -15.92 -14.99
CA SER A 116 -14.66 -15.94 -15.87
C SER A 116 -15.95 -16.24 -15.10
N ALA A 117 -15.89 -17.19 -14.15
CA ALA A 117 -17.01 -17.51 -13.27
C ALA A 117 -17.37 -16.32 -12.35
N LEU A 118 -16.36 -15.66 -11.76
CA LEU A 118 -16.57 -14.45 -10.96
C LEU A 118 -17.21 -13.33 -11.79
N SER A 119 -16.69 -13.09 -13.00
CA SER A 119 -17.24 -12.09 -13.92
C SER A 119 -18.73 -12.31 -14.20
N THR A 120 -19.17 -13.56 -14.32
CA THR A 120 -20.58 -13.89 -14.54
C THR A 120 -21.47 -13.56 -13.34
N ARG A 121 -20.94 -13.69 -12.11
CA ARG A 121 -21.66 -13.35 -10.87
C ARG A 121 -21.76 -11.85 -10.61
N ILE A 122 -20.77 -11.07 -11.07
CA ILE A 122 -20.72 -9.63 -10.81
C ILE A 122 -21.65 -8.87 -11.77
N PRO A 123 -22.67 -8.15 -11.26
CA PRO A 123 -23.54 -7.30 -12.08
C PRO A 123 -22.84 -5.98 -12.45
N GLY A 124 -23.35 -5.29 -13.47
CA GLY A 124 -22.91 -3.94 -13.83
C GLY A 124 -21.78 -3.88 -14.87
N ASN A 125 -21.22 -2.68 -15.04
CA ASN A 125 -20.20 -2.40 -16.03
C ASN A 125 -18.85 -3.00 -15.63
N LYS A 126 -18.22 -3.73 -16.55
CA LYS A 126 -16.93 -4.38 -16.29
C LYS A 126 -16.08 -4.54 -17.54
N THR A 127 -14.77 -4.54 -17.34
CA THR A 127 -13.75 -4.90 -18.32
C THR A 127 -12.83 -5.92 -17.68
N ILE A 128 -12.92 -7.18 -18.12
CA ILE A 128 -12.11 -8.28 -17.61
C ILE A 128 -11.19 -8.72 -18.73
N GLN A 129 -9.89 -8.46 -18.59
CA GLN A 129 -8.86 -8.84 -19.55
C GLN A 129 -8.08 -10.02 -18.96
N ILE A 130 -8.11 -11.16 -19.65
CA ILE A 130 -7.34 -12.36 -19.31
C ILE A 130 -6.24 -12.51 -20.35
N ASP A 131 -5.00 -12.38 -19.92
CA ASP A 131 -3.80 -12.57 -20.72
C ASP A 131 -3.13 -13.91 -20.38
N PRO A 132 -3.40 -14.98 -21.16
CA PRO A 132 -2.91 -16.31 -20.83
C PRO A 132 -1.39 -16.45 -20.95
N ARG A 133 -0.75 -15.60 -21.76
CA ARG A 133 0.70 -15.59 -22.00
C ARG A 133 1.12 -14.15 -22.26
N LEU A 134 1.48 -13.48 -21.18
CA LEU A 134 1.94 -12.11 -21.22
C LEU A 134 3.19 -11.99 -22.08
N ASP A 135 3.09 -11.20 -23.15
CA ASP A 135 4.22 -10.95 -24.05
C ASP A 135 5.22 -9.99 -23.38
N LEU A 136 6.32 -10.55 -22.87
CA LEU A 136 7.39 -9.82 -22.21
C LEU A 136 8.14 -8.88 -23.16
N THR A 137 8.02 -9.04 -24.48
CA THR A 137 8.64 -8.12 -25.46
C THR A 137 7.95 -6.75 -25.50
N THR A 138 6.74 -6.64 -24.92
CA THR A 138 5.99 -5.39 -24.83
C THR A 138 6.46 -4.46 -23.71
N PHE A 139 7.41 -4.92 -22.88
CA PHE A 139 7.97 -4.14 -21.78
C PHE A 139 9.32 -3.53 -22.18
N PRO A 140 9.63 -2.30 -21.73
CA PRO A 140 10.94 -1.72 -21.95
C PRO A 140 12.02 -2.57 -21.29
N ARG A 141 13.17 -2.68 -21.97
CA ARG A 141 14.34 -3.37 -21.45
C ARG A 141 15.39 -2.37 -21.04
N ILE A 142 16.09 -2.66 -19.95
CA ILE A 142 17.17 -1.88 -19.38
C ILE A 142 18.47 -2.68 -19.48
N THR A 143 19.59 -1.98 -19.62
CA THR A 143 20.91 -2.61 -19.61
C THR A 143 21.41 -2.73 -18.18
N VAL A 144 21.52 -3.97 -17.68
CA VAL A 144 22.05 -4.24 -16.34
C VAL A 144 23.58 -4.42 -16.39
N PRO A 145 24.30 -4.34 -15.24
CA PRO A 145 25.75 -4.56 -15.21
C PRO A 145 26.13 -5.88 -15.88
N GLY A 146 27.11 -5.83 -16.77
CA GLY A 146 27.48 -6.95 -17.64
C GLY A 146 26.78 -6.96 -19.00
N GLY A 147 25.97 -5.95 -19.32
CA GLY A 147 25.41 -5.70 -20.66
C GLY A 147 24.14 -6.49 -20.99
N ALA A 148 23.63 -7.32 -20.06
CA ALA A 148 22.41 -8.07 -20.28
C ALA A 148 21.19 -7.13 -20.34
N GLN A 149 20.28 -7.39 -21.28
CA GLN A 149 19.01 -6.69 -21.39
C GLN A 149 17.98 -7.35 -20.50
N ARG A 150 17.38 -6.63 -19.54
CA ARG A 150 16.41 -7.17 -18.57
C ARG A 150 15.19 -6.27 -18.43
N ILE A 151 14.10 -6.79 -17.90
CA ILE A 151 12.87 -6.01 -17.62
C ILE A 151 12.88 -5.59 -16.16
N GLN A 152 12.83 -4.29 -15.88
CA GLN A 152 12.71 -3.75 -14.53
C GLN A 152 11.37 -4.16 -13.91
N ARG A 153 11.38 -4.66 -12.67
CA ARG A 153 10.16 -5.09 -12.00
C ARG A 153 9.17 -3.95 -11.79
N THR A 154 9.64 -2.78 -11.35
CA THR A 154 8.77 -1.63 -11.10
C THR A 154 8.06 -1.19 -12.37
N ASP A 155 8.76 -1.16 -13.51
CA ASP A 155 8.16 -0.83 -14.79
C ASP A 155 7.15 -1.90 -15.25
N TYR A 156 7.49 -3.18 -15.05
CA TYR A 156 6.56 -4.29 -15.29
C TYR A 156 5.26 -4.12 -14.50
N LEU A 157 5.35 -3.86 -13.18
CA LEU A 157 4.18 -3.66 -12.33
C LEU A 157 3.40 -2.40 -12.70
N ALA A 158 4.09 -1.28 -12.96
CA ALA A 158 3.49 -0.04 -13.41
C ALA A 158 2.69 -0.23 -14.70
N THR A 159 3.27 -0.93 -15.68
CA THR A 159 2.63 -1.26 -16.95
C THR A 159 1.37 -2.09 -16.74
N LEU A 160 1.44 -3.15 -15.93
CA LEU A 160 0.25 -3.97 -15.62
C LEU A 160 -0.84 -3.14 -14.93
N ARG A 161 -0.48 -2.26 -13.99
CA ARG A 161 -1.45 -1.40 -13.32
C ARG A 161 -2.12 -0.43 -14.28
N ASN A 162 -1.34 0.17 -15.19
CA ASN A 162 -1.87 1.03 -16.23
C ASN A 162 -2.80 0.28 -17.20
N ARG A 163 -2.54 -1.00 -17.50
CA ARG A 163 -3.45 -1.82 -18.31
C ARG A 163 -4.82 -2.01 -17.63
N ALA A 164 -4.84 -2.22 -16.31
CA ALA A 164 -6.10 -2.27 -15.56
C ALA A 164 -6.81 -0.90 -15.51
N LEU A 165 -6.11 0.21 -15.64
CA LEU A 165 -6.69 1.55 -15.74
C LEU A 165 -7.12 1.95 -17.17
N HIS A 166 -6.78 1.18 -18.20
CA HIS A 166 -7.06 1.53 -19.60
C HIS A 166 -8.55 1.86 -19.88
N PRO A 167 -9.56 1.20 -19.26
CA PRO A 167 -10.96 1.59 -19.45
C PRO A 167 -11.28 3.04 -19.02
N LEU A 168 -10.52 3.65 -18.11
CA LEU A 168 -10.69 5.06 -17.72
C LEU A 168 -10.38 6.04 -18.86
N THR A 169 -9.59 5.65 -19.86
CA THR A 169 -9.12 6.56 -20.92
C THR A 169 -10.00 6.59 -22.15
N HIS A 170 -11.03 5.74 -22.21
CA HIS A 170 -11.93 5.70 -23.36
C HIS A 170 -12.76 6.98 -23.40
N HIS A 171 -12.87 7.59 -24.58
CA HIS A 171 -13.60 8.85 -24.78
C HIS A 171 -15.08 8.78 -24.37
N SER A 172 -15.67 7.58 -24.36
CA SER A 172 -17.05 7.32 -23.94
C SER A 172 -17.19 6.97 -22.46
N SER A 173 -16.09 6.86 -21.71
CA SER A 173 -16.16 6.53 -20.29
C SER A 173 -16.77 7.68 -19.51
N PRO A 174 -17.69 7.40 -18.56
CA PRO A 174 -18.19 8.43 -17.67
C PRO A 174 -17.07 8.97 -16.79
N ARG A 175 -17.27 10.16 -16.24
CA ARG A 175 -16.40 10.68 -15.18
C ARG A 175 -16.62 9.87 -13.91
N TYR A 176 -15.54 9.34 -13.36
CA TYR A 176 -15.54 8.70 -12.05
C TYR A 176 -15.13 9.71 -10.98
N ASP A 177 -15.68 9.57 -9.77
CA ASP A 177 -15.30 10.36 -8.60
C ASP A 177 -14.10 9.75 -7.88
N LYS A 178 -14.04 8.41 -7.82
CA LYS A 178 -12.97 7.68 -7.11
C LYS A 178 -12.48 6.47 -7.90
N ILE A 179 -11.19 6.17 -7.72
CA ILE A 179 -10.59 4.91 -8.16
C ILE A 179 -10.26 4.09 -6.91
N LEU A 180 -10.78 2.87 -6.80
CA LEU A 180 -10.38 1.91 -5.77
C LEU A 180 -9.45 0.88 -6.41
N TYR A 181 -8.19 0.89 -6.04
CA TYR A 181 -7.23 -0.12 -6.46
C TYR A 181 -7.17 -1.24 -5.42
N LEU A 182 -7.32 -2.48 -5.87
CA LEU A 182 -7.27 -3.68 -5.03
C LEU A 182 -6.13 -4.60 -5.50
N ASN A 183 -5.25 -4.98 -4.57
CA ASN A 183 -4.34 -6.09 -4.73
C ASN A 183 -5.05 -7.42 -4.37
N ASP A 184 -4.29 -8.51 -4.40
CA ASP A 184 -4.62 -9.88 -3.99
C ASP A 184 -4.71 -10.08 -2.47
N VAL A 185 -5.21 -9.09 -1.73
CA VAL A 185 -5.33 -9.12 -0.26
C VAL A 185 -6.72 -9.53 0.20
N ILE A 186 -6.81 -10.20 1.34
CA ILE A 186 -8.09 -10.47 2.00
C ILE A 186 -8.59 -9.19 2.68
N PHE A 187 -9.84 -8.81 2.42
CA PHE A 187 -10.46 -7.60 2.97
C PHE A 187 -11.93 -7.79 3.38
N ASP A 188 -12.43 -6.92 4.27
CA ASP A 188 -13.87 -6.77 4.54
C ASP A 188 -14.45 -5.70 3.59
N PRO A 189 -15.53 -5.99 2.84
CA PRO A 189 -16.20 -5.01 1.99
C PRO A 189 -16.64 -3.73 2.72
N LEU A 190 -17.01 -3.83 4.00
CA LEU A 190 -17.37 -2.65 4.80
C LEU A 190 -16.15 -1.76 5.08
N ASP A 191 -14.97 -2.35 5.24
CA ASP A 191 -13.73 -1.59 5.42
C ASP A 191 -13.36 -0.83 4.13
N ALA A 192 -13.64 -1.40 2.96
CA ALA A 192 -13.50 -0.69 1.68
C ALA A 192 -14.45 0.52 1.57
N LEU A 193 -15.70 0.42 2.06
CA LEU A 193 -16.61 1.56 2.13
C LEU A 193 -16.09 2.66 3.07
N HIS A 194 -15.51 2.27 4.21
CA HIS A 194 -14.89 3.22 5.13
C HIS A 194 -13.70 3.93 4.49
N LEU A 195 -12.88 3.20 3.74
CA LEU A 195 -11.78 3.79 3.00
C LEU A 195 -12.26 4.85 2.01
N LEU A 196 -13.30 4.52 1.23
CA LEU A 196 -13.89 5.40 0.21
C LEU A 196 -14.58 6.63 0.80
N PHE A 197 -15.42 6.45 1.83
CA PHE A 197 -16.41 7.44 2.25
C PHE A 197 -16.28 7.94 3.69
N SER A 198 -15.40 7.35 4.52
CA SER A 198 -15.23 7.77 5.92
C SER A 198 -13.89 8.46 6.18
N THR A 199 -12.81 8.01 5.52
CA THR A 199 -11.45 8.57 5.70
C THR A 199 -11.39 10.07 5.42
N ASN A 200 -10.97 10.86 6.41
CA ASN A 200 -10.88 12.32 6.33
C ASN A 200 -12.18 12.96 5.78
N SER A 201 -13.33 12.53 6.29
CA SER A 201 -14.63 13.05 5.90
C SER A 201 -14.92 14.42 6.51
N HIS A 202 -15.41 15.35 5.70
CA HIS A 202 -15.70 16.71 6.14
C HIS A 202 -16.95 16.75 7.02
N ALA A 203 -16.85 17.36 8.20
CA ALA A 203 -17.90 17.36 9.23
C ALA A 203 -19.27 17.89 8.75
N LEU A 204 -19.29 18.88 7.84
CA LEU A 204 -20.55 19.52 7.40
C LEU A 204 -21.31 18.76 6.30
N HIS A 205 -20.60 18.12 5.37
CA HIS A 205 -21.23 17.50 4.17
C HIS A 205 -20.97 16.00 4.06
N GLY A 206 -20.14 15.42 4.93
CA GLY A 206 -19.85 13.99 4.96
C GLY A 206 -19.12 13.46 3.72
N ARG A 207 -18.54 14.33 2.88
CA ARG A 207 -17.70 13.95 1.74
C ARG A 207 -16.24 13.85 2.16
N THR A 208 -15.53 12.87 1.61
CA THR A 208 -14.11 12.65 1.89
C THR A 208 -13.24 13.67 1.17
N GLN A 209 -12.15 14.07 1.83
CA GLN A 209 -11.20 15.06 1.32
C GLN A 209 -9.81 14.46 1.31
N TYR A 210 -9.47 13.73 0.25
CA TYR A 210 -8.13 13.16 0.07
C TYR A 210 -7.78 13.10 -1.41
N ARG A 211 -6.48 13.13 -1.70
CA ARG A 211 -5.91 12.71 -2.99
C ARG A 211 -5.80 11.19 -3.04
N ALA A 212 -5.39 10.58 -1.92
CA ALA A 212 -5.36 9.14 -1.74
C ALA A 212 -5.64 8.74 -0.27
N ALA A 213 -6.27 7.58 -0.08
CA ALA A 213 -6.51 6.96 1.20
C ALA A 213 -6.17 5.46 1.12
N CYS A 214 -5.24 4.97 1.95
CA CYS A 214 -4.79 3.59 1.91
C CYS A 214 -5.22 2.81 3.16
N ALA A 215 -5.47 1.51 2.98
CA ALA A 215 -5.61 0.57 4.09
C ALA A 215 -4.25 0.30 4.77
N VAL A 216 -4.25 -0.57 5.77
CA VAL A 216 -3.03 -1.09 6.41
C VAL A 216 -2.93 -2.58 6.14
N ASP A 217 -1.83 -2.99 5.49
CA ASP A 217 -1.61 -4.38 5.04
C ASP A 217 -0.70 -5.18 5.97
N PHE A 218 -0.98 -6.47 6.10
CA PHE A 218 -0.40 -7.37 7.08
C PHE A 218 -0.06 -8.74 6.49
N THR A 219 1.25 -9.04 6.44
CA THR A 219 1.75 -10.40 6.16
C THR A 219 1.37 -11.43 7.23
N ASN A 220 1.23 -10.95 8.47
CA ASN A 220 0.64 -11.69 9.56
C ASN A 220 -0.05 -10.69 10.49
N ALA A 221 -0.83 -11.19 11.45
CA ALA A 221 -1.66 -10.35 12.30
C ALA A 221 -0.95 -9.26 13.13
N VAL A 222 0.39 -9.17 13.10
CA VAL A 222 1.21 -8.12 13.74
C VAL A 222 2.12 -7.38 12.75
N LYS A 223 2.61 -8.06 11.71
CA LYS A 223 3.68 -7.55 10.82
C LYS A 223 3.10 -6.83 9.61
N PHE A 224 3.28 -5.52 9.58
CA PHE A 224 2.96 -4.63 8.46
C PHE A 224 3.78 -4.97 7.21
N TYR A 225 3.11 -5.10 6.06
CA TYR A 225 3.72 -5.55 4.80
C TYR A 225 4.36 -4.43 3.99
N ASP A 226 3.56 -3.49 3.48
CA ASP A 226 3.88 -2.50 2.43
C ASP A 226 4.90 -1.40 2.86
N THR A 227 6.07 -1.82 3.32
CA THR A 227 7.17 -0.93 3.74
C THR A 227 7.72 -0.11 2.58
N ASP A 228 7.73 -0.69 1.39
CA ASP A 228 8.39 -0.13 0.22
C ASP A 228 7.58 1.04 -0.36
N ALA A 229 6.25 0.97 -0.24
CA ALA A 229 5.34 2.01 -0.70
C ALA A 229 5.11 3.13 0.34
N THR A 230 5.34 2.84 1.63
CA THR A 230 4.85 3.69 2.72
C THR A 230 5.92 4.64 3.25
N ARG A 231 5.62 5.95 3.26
CA ARG A 231 6.50 7.00 3.75
C ARG A 231 5.74 7.92 4.69
N ASP A 232 6.33 8.25 5.83
CA ASP A 232 5.74 9.20 6.78
C ASP A 232 5.59 10.59 6.13
N LEU A 233 4.92 11.52 6.82
CA LEU A 233 4.65 12.86 6.28
C LEU A 233 5.93 13.62 5.89
N ASP A 234 7.04 13.35 6.58
CA ASP A 234 8.35 13.94 6.31
C ASP A 234 9.10 13.18 5.19
N GLY A 235 8.51 12.13 4.62
CA GLY A 235 9.09 11.27 3.58
C GLY A 235 10.08 10.22 4.11
N HIS A 236 10.14 9.95 5.41
CA HIS A 236 10.94 8.85 5.94
C HIS A 236 10.25 7.50 5.72
N GLY A 237 11.05 6.45 5.54
CA GLY A 237 10.57 5.07 5.66
C GLY A 237 10.01 4.78 7.06
N ILE A 238 9.29 3.66 7.18
CA ILE A 238 8.76 3.23 8.48
C ILE A 238 9.87 2.73 9.43
N GLY A 239 9.51 2.49 10.68
CA GLY A 239 10.33 1.79 11.66
C GLY A 239 10.18 0.27 11.58
N LEU A 240 10.29 -0.39 12.74
CA LEU A 240 9.93 -1.81 12.81
C LEU A 240 8.48 -2.03 12.37
N GLN A 241 8.23 -3.15 11.69
CA GLN A 241 6.97 -3.50 11.02
C GLN A 241 5.82 -3.85 11.99
N PHE A 242 5.80 -3.32 13.21
CA PHE A 242 4.67 -3.46 14.14
C PHE A 242 4.27 -2.09 14.67
N PHE A 243 3.07 -2.01 15.26
CA PHE A 243 2.50 -0.75 15.73
C PHE A 243 3.46 0.06 16.63
N PRO A 244 3.57 1.39 16.45
CA PRO A 244 2.78 2.27 15.57
C PRO A 244 3.37 2.45 14.16
N TRP A 245 4.22 1.53 13.69
CA TRP A 245 4.90 1.50 12.39
C TRP A 245 5.88 2.65 12.15
N PHE A 246 5.47 3.91 12.29
CA PHE A 246 6.32 5.08 12.09
C PHE A 246 7.27 5.36 13.27
N THR A 247 8.44 5.89 12.94
CA THR A 247 9.43 6.33 13.93
C THR A 247 9.08 7.72 14.48
N ALA A 248 9.84 8.20 15.46
CA ALA A 248 9.73 9.56 15.97
C ALA A 248 10.75 10.51 15.31
N THR A 249 11.38 10.10 14.20
CA THR A 249 12.36 10.89 13.46
C THR A 249 11.66 12.01 12.67
N GLY A 250 12.36 13.11 12.44
CA GLY A 250 11.76 14.31 11.86
C GLY A 250 10.76 14.94 12.84
N HIS A 251 9.61 15.36 12.33
CA HIS A 251 8.54 15.93 13.15
C HIS A 251 7.67 14.86 13.83
N GLY A 252 7.73 13.61 13.35
CA GLY A 252 6.98 12.50 13.95
C GLY A 252 5.46 12.62 13.86
N HIS A 253 4.93 13.45 12.94
CA HIS A 253 3.49 13.71 12.81
C HIS A 253 2.69 12.44 12.51
N SER A 254 3.13 11.62 11.55
CA SER A 254 2.43 10.36 11.22
C SER A 254 2.39 9.41 12.42
N ARG A 255 3.48 9.33 13.20
CA ARG A 255 3.49 8.54 14.44
C ARG A 255 2.51 9.10 15.47
N ALA A 256 2.47 10.42 15.64
CA ALA A 256 1.55 11.07 16.56
C ALA A 256 0.09 10.81 16.16
N ASP A 257 -0.25 10.91 14.88
CA ASP A 257 -1.57 10.61 14.32
C ASP A 257 -1.96 9.14 14.61
N VAL A 258 -1.04 8.17 14.36
CA VAL A 258 -1.29 6.75 14.67
C VAL A 258 -1.59 6.55 16.16
N LEU A 259 -0.84 7.18 17.05
CA LEU A 259 -1.02 7.07 18.50
C LEU A 259 -2.28 7.80 19.00
N ALA A 260 -2.68 8.86 18.32
CA ALA A 260 -3.91 9.61 18.58
C ALA A 260 -5.17 8.82 18.19
N GLY A 261 -5.05 7.80 17.33
CA GLY A 261 -6.19 6.98 16.92
C GLY A 261 -7.01 7.60 15.79
N THR A 262 -6.41 8.47 14.98
CA THR A 262 -7.08 9.15 13.87
C THR A 262 -7.27 8.21 12.69
N ASP A 263 -8.36 8.34 11.96
CA ASP A 263 -8.57 7.61 10.71
C ASP A 263 -7.85 8.23 9.51
N ALA A 264 -7.38 9.47 9.65
CA ALA A 264 -6.62 10.22 8.65
C ALA A 264 -5.16 10.40 9.09
N VAL A 265 -4.39 9.30 9.17
CA VAL A 265 -2.95 9.39 9.48
C VAL A 265 -2.25 10.01 8.29
N ARG A 266 -1.71 11.22 8.45
CA ARG A 266 -1.06 11.95 7.36
C ARG A 266 0.24 11.27 6.98
N VAL A 267 0.42 11.00 5.68
CA VAL A 267 1.59 10.33 5.13
C VAL A 267 1.98 10.96 3.79
N ARG A 268 3.20 10.71 3.32
CA ARG A 268 3.61 11.18 1.99
C ARG A 268 3.32 10.16 0.89
N SER A 269 3.23 8.89 1.25
CA SER A 269 2.77 7.79 0.38
C SER A 269 2.34 6.58 1.21
N CYS A 270 1.48 5.75 0.63
CA CYS A 270 1.04 4.47 1.18
C CYS A 270 0.50 3.58 0.06
N TRP A 271 0.18 2.32 0.32
CA TRP A 271 -0.57 1.49 -0.62
C TRP A 271 -1.52 0.57 0.11
N GLY A 272 -0.98 -0.22 1.05
CA GLY A 272 -1.74 -0.97 2.04
C GLY A 272 -2.64 -2.04 1.43
N GLY A 273 -2.26 -2.63 0.28
CA GLY A 273 -3.05 -3.63 -0.46
C GLY A 273 -4.39 -3.16 -1.03
N MET A 274 -4.93 -2.04 -0.55
CA MET A 274 -6.18 -1.42 -1.00
C MET A 274 -6.06 0.09 -0.83
N VAL A 275 -6.22 0.84 -1.93
CA VAL A 275 -6.09 2.29 -1.95
C VAL A 275 -7.22 2.94 -2.75
N ALA A 276 -7.79 4.01 -2.20
CA ALA A 276 -8.74 4.87 -2.87
C ALA A 276 -8.05 6.16 -3.33
N PHE A 277 -8.20 6.54 -4.59
CA PHE A 277 -7.72 7.79 -5.15
C PHE A 277 -8.89 8.71 -5.53
N ASP A 278 -8.67 10.02 -5.46
CA ASP A 278 -9.48 10.98 -6.21
C ASP A 278 -9.23 10.75 -7.71
N ALA A 279 -10.28 10.35 -8.42
CA ALA A 279 -10.16 9.96 -9.81
C ALA A 279 -9.86 11.15 -10.74
N ALA A 280 -10.03 12.40 -10.28
CA ALA A 280 -9.74 13.59 -11.08
C ALA A 280 -8.28 13.62 -11.54
N TYR A 281 -7.32 13.16 -10.73
CA TYR A 281 -5.89 13.13 -11.08
C TYR A 281 -5.58 12.20 -12.27
N PHE A 282 -6.36 11.13 -12.43
CA PHE A 282 -6.15 10.10 -13.46
C PHE A 282 -6.93 10.39 -14.76
N GLN A 283 -7.87 11.33 -14.71
CA GLN A 283 -8.78 11.67 -15.82
C GLN A 283 -8.58 13.11 -16.33
N ARG A 284 -7.51 13.81 -15.94
CA ARG A 284 -7.20 15.16 -16.47
C ARG A 284 -7.00 15.10 -17.98
N SER A 285 -7.46 16.13 -18.70
CA SER A 285 -7.26 16.24 -20.15
C SER A 285 -5.79 16.37 -20.51
N GLU A 286 -5.03 17.09 -19.68
CA GLU A 286 -3.60 17.27 -19.81
C GLU A 286 -2.88 16.44 -18.74
N ASN A 287 -1.89 15.64 -19.18
CA ASN A 287 -0.99 14.86 -18.33
C ASN A 287 -1.71 14.06 -17.23
N PRO A 288 -2.64 13.15 -17.58
CA PRO A 288 -3.29 12.29 -16.59
C PRO A 288 -2.25 11.42 -15.88
N VAL A 289 -2.37 11.30 -14.57
CA VAL A 289 -1.43 10.54 -13.75
C VAL A 289 -1.49 9.05 -14.08
N ARG A 290 -0.34 8.40 -14.24
CA ARG A 290 -0.18 6.97 -14.55
C ARG A 290 0.96 6.40 -13.71
N PHE A 291 0.92 5.09 -13.46
CA PHE A 291 2.02 4.41 -12.78
C PHE A 291 3.26 4.43 -13.67
N ARG A 292 4.44 4.53 -13.05
CA ARG A 292 5.75 4.53 -13.72
C ARG A 292 6.83 4.04 -12.76
N ALA A 293 8.00 3.70 -13.31
CA ALA A 293 9.23 3.49 -12.56
C ALA A 293 10.03 4.79 -12.37
N ASP A 294 11.04 4.74 -11.51
CA ASP A 294 12.09 5.78 -11.39
C ASP A 294 13.06 5.65 -12.58
N GLU A 295 13.63 6.78 -13.02
CA GLU A 295 14.62 6.81 -14.10
C GLU A 295 15.99 6.26 -13.65
N ASP A 296 16.32 6.30 -12.36
CA ASP A 296 17.54 5.71 -11.83
C ASP A 296 17.35 4.25 -11.45
N LEU A 297 17.91 3.38 -12.27
CA LEU A 297 17.80 1.92 -12.16
C LEU A 297 18.17 1.35 -10.78
N PHE A 298 19.16 1.93 -10.11
CA PHE A 298 19.64 1.42 -8.80
C PHE A 298 19.07 2.21 -7.62
N TYR A 299 18.11 3.08 -7.89
CA TYR A 299 17.37 3.82 -6.89
C TYR A 299 15.88 3.52 -7.02
N ASP A 300 15.57 2.24 -7.25
CA ASP A 300 14.25 1.78 -7.61
C ASP A 300 13.27 1.95 -6.44
N GLY A 301 12.33 2.88 -6.59
CA GLY A 301 11.20 3.07 -5.69
C GLY A 301 10.00 2.27 -6.19
N SER A 302 9.14 1.78 -5.29
CA SER A 302 7.90 1.13 -5.71
C SER A 302 7.02 2.11 -6.50
N GLU A 303 6.43 1.64 -7.59
CA GLU A 303 5.43 2.34 -8.39
C GLU A 303 4.24 2.80 -7.54
N CYS A 304 3.93 2.05 -6.47
CA CYS A 304 2.92 2.39 -5.47
C CYS A 304 3.29 3.60 -4.61
N CYS A 305 4.59 3.86 -4.38
CA CYS A 305 5.02 5.11 -3.79
C CYS A 305 5.03 6.23 -4.83
N ILE A 306 5.59 5.98 -6.00
CA ILE A 306 5.83 7.00 -7.04
C ILE A 306 4.51 7.64 -7.50
N ILE A 307 3.43 6.87 -7.63
CA ILE A 307 2.10 7.41 -7.97
C ILE A 307 1.63 8.50 -6.99
N HIS A 308 2.01 8.41 -5.71
CA HIS A 308 1.68 9.40 -4.70
C HIS A 308 2.48 10.70 -4.90
N ALA A 309 3.76 10.58 -5.30
CA ALA A 309 4.54 11.74 -5.71
C ALA A 309 3.90 12.40 -6.95
N ASP A 310 3.25 11.62 -7.81
CA ASP A 310 2.64 12.11 -9.04
C ASP A 310 1.34 12.90 -8.86
N ILE A 311 0.58 12.62 -7.80
CA ILE A 311 -0.66 13.34 -7.46
C ILE A 311 -0.45 14.50 -6.48
N GLN A 312 0.73 14.66 -5.90
CA GLN A 312 1.05 15.74 -4.98
C GLN A 312 1.40 17.03 -5.70
N ASP A 313 1.16 18.16 -5.03
CA ASP A 313 1.68 19.45 -5.49
C ASP A 313 3.21 19.47 -5.30
N PRO A 314 3.94 20.34 -6.04
CA PRO A 314 5.38 20.49 -5.83
C PRO A 314 5.68 20.75 -4.35
N PRO A 315 6.70 20.10 -3.78
CA PRO A 315 6.99 20.20 -2.36
C PRO A 315 7.34 21.64 -2.02
N SER A 316 6.71 22.13 -0.95
CA SER A 316 7.03 23.41 -0.34
C SER A 316 8.11 23.22 0.73
N ASN A 317 8.76 24.32 1.15
CA ASN A 317 9.72 24.27 2.26
C ASN A 317 9.05 23.91 3.60
N GLU A 318 7.73 24.02 3.70
CA GLU A 318 6.96 23.65 4.88
C GLU A 318 6.37 22.25 4.73
N ILE A 319 6.43 21.47 5.80
CA ILE A 319 5.80 20.15 5.85
C ILE A 319 4.31 20.36 6.11
N THR A 320 3.56 20.41 5.01
CA THR A 320 2.11 20.55 5.03
C THR A 320 1.42 19.20 4.84
N ASP A 321 0.12 19.18 5.11
CA ASP A 321 -0.72 18.04 4.75
C ASP A 321 -0.68 17.81 3.23
N THR A 322 -0.37 16.59 2.81
CA THR A 322 -0.27 16.17 1.40
C THR A 322 -1.64 15.80 0.82
N GLY A 323 -2.66 15.66 1.68
CA GLY A 323 -3.95 15.07 1.32
C GLY A 323 -3.88 13.56 1.09
N ILE A 324 -2.81 12.90 1.53
CA ILE A 324 -2.65 11.44 1.46
C ILE A 324 -2.72 10.88 2.88
N TYR A 325 -3.59 9.90 3.07
CA TYR A 325 -3.85 9.35 4.40
C TYR A 325 -3.75 7.83 4.42
N MET A 326 -3.17 7.30 5.48
CA MET A 326 -3.30 5.89 5.84
C MET A 326 -4.43 5.77 6.87
N ASN A 327 -5.32 4.79 6.70
CA ASN A 327 -6.46 4.59 7.59
C ASN A 327 -6.32 3.29 8.42
N PRO A 328 -5.87 3.36 9.69
CA PRO A 328 -5.64 2.15 10.50
C PRO A 328 -6.90 1.42 10.98
N PHE A 329 -8.10 1.99 10.76
CA PHE A 329 -9.35 1.25 10.96
C PHE A 329 -9.57 0.20 9.88
N VAL A 330 -9.12 0.47 8.65
CA VAL A 330 -9.23 -0.37 7.46
C VAL A 330 -7.98 -1.24 7.38
N ARG A 331 -8.10 -2.54 7.64
CA ARG A 331 -6.96 -3.46 7.64
C ARG A 331 -7.21 -4.66 6.74
N VAL A 332 -6.20 -5.01 5.95
CA VAL A 332 -6.20 -6.14 5.03
C VAL A 332 -5.05 -7.09 5.39
N ALA A 333 -5.03 -8.29 4.82
CA ALA A 333 -3.92 -9.24 5.02
C ALA A 333 -3.79 -10.21 3.86
N ASP A 334 -2.59 -10.79 3.72
CA ASP A 334 -2.27 -11.77 2.68
C ASP A 334 -3.12 -13.06 2.78
N ASP A 335 -3.56 -13.43 3.98
CA ASP A 335 -4.28 -14.67 4.23
C ASP A 335 -5.44 -14.55 5.22
N ASP A 336 -6.37 -15.51 5.11
CA ASP A 336 -7.60 -15.56 5.90
C ASP A 336 -7.36 -15.62 7.41
N ARG A 337 -6.37 -16.39 7.83
CA ARG A 337 -6.04 -16.58 9.24
C ARG A 337 -5.51 -15.26 9.78
N SER A 338 -4.53 -14.66 9.13
CA SER A 338 -3.97 -13.37 9.51
C SER A 338 -5.06 -12.31 9.61
N HIS A 339 -5.93 -12.19 8.58
CA HIS A 339 -7.05 -11.26 8.58
C HIS A 339 -7.99 -11.47 9.78
N SER A 340 -8.34 -12.72 10.11
CA SER A 340 -9.25 -13.03 11.23
C SER A 340 -8.69 -12.62 12.61
N TRP A 341 -7.36 -12.59 12.74
CA TRP A 341 -6.68 -12.24 13.98
C TRP A 341 -6.44 -10.72 14.15
N LEU A 342 -6.57 -9.91 13.08
CA LEU A 342 -6.33 -8.46 13.13
C LEU A 342 -7.21 -7.72 14.14
N TRP A 343 -8.43 -8.22 14.40
CA TRP A 343 -9.31 -7.66 15.42
C TRP A 343 -8.80 -7.93 16.84
N VAL A 344 -8.13 -9.06 17.06
CA VAL A 344 -7.59 -9.44 18.36
C VAL A 344 -6.28 -8.71 18.63
N THR A 345 -5.37 -8.69 17.66
CA THR A 345 -4.03 -8.11 17.83
C THR A 345 -4.08 -6.60 18.06
N ARG A 346 -4.98 -5.88 17.38
CA ARG A 346 -5.15 -4.41 17.57
C ARG A 346 -5.49 -3.99 18.99
N ARG A 347 -6.05 -4.89 19.81
CA ARG A 347 -6.37 -4.61 21.22
C ARG A 347 -5.13 -4.35 22.07
N PHE A 348 -4.00 -4.96 21.71
CA PHE A 348 -2.78 -4.92 22.52
C PHE A 348 -1.73 -3.93 22.02
N GLU A 349 -1.99 -3.29 20.87
CA GLU A 349 -1.05 -2.40 20.18
C GLU A 349 -0.54 -1.25 21.02
N ARG A 350 -1.35 -0.70 21.95
CA ARG A 350 -0.90 0.39 22.84
C ARG A 350 0.24 0.02 23.78
N LEU A 351 0.59 -1.27 23.93
CA LEU A 351 1.76 -1.72 24.68
C LEU A 351 3.05 -1.62 23.88
N TYR A 352 2.96 -1.56 22.55
CA TYR A 352 4.11 -1.67 21.65
C TYR A 352 4.92 -0.38 21.46
N PRO A 353 4.42 0.86 21.64
CA PRO A 353 5.14 2.07 21.26
C PRO A 353 6.53 2.24 21.89
N ILE A 354 6.70 1.82 23.15
CA ILE A 354 8.00 1.90 23.85
C ILE A 354 8.98 0.90 23.22
N ALA A 355 8.56 -0.36 23.09
CA ALA A 355 9.36 -1.41 22.46
C ALA A 355 9.70 -1.07 21.01
N HIS A 356 8.72 -0.54 20.26
CA HIS A 356 8.90 -0.06 18.89
C HIS A 356 9.94 1.04 18.80
N ARG A 357 9.86 2.05 19.68
CA ARG A 357 10.80 3.18 19.70
C ARG A 357 12.23 2.71 19.96
N VAL A 358 12.42 1.88 20.99
CA VAL A 358 13.75 1.35 21.35
C VAL A 358 14.28 0.44 20.25
N GLY A 359 13.46 -0.51 19.79
CA GLY A 359 13.85 -1.46 18.75
C GLY A 359 14.17 -0.78 17.43
N SER A 360 13.36 0.19 17.00
CA SER A 360 13.61 0.94 15.76
C SER A 360 14.89 1.75 15.83
N TYR A 361 15.16 2.40 16.97
CA TYR A 361 16.43 3.11 17.20
C TYR A 361 17.64 2.17 17.14
N LEU A 362 17.58 1.03 17.84
CA LEU A 362 18.67 0.05 17.86
C LEU A 362 18.90 -0.60 16.49
N ALA A 363 17.85 -0.77 15.70
CA ALA A 363 17.93 -1.30 14.34
C ALA A 363 18.32 -0.25 13.28
N GLY A 364 18.50 1.02 13.67
CA GLY A 364 18.90 2.10 12.78
C GLY A 364 17.81 2.59 11.84
N PHE A 365 16.54 2.54 12.26
CA PHE A 365 15.40 3.09 11.53
C PHE A 365 15.09 4.55 11.92
N PRO A 366 14.53 5.35 10.98
CA PRO A 366 14.33 5.02 9.58
C PRO A 366 15.69 5.02 8.85
N ARG A 367 15.76 4.29 7.73
CA ARG A 367 17.00 4.23 6.93
C ARG A 367 17.24 5.58 6.26
N TYR A 368 18.50 5.97 6.13
CA TYR A 368 18.87 7.24 5.51
C TYR A 368 18.61 7.20 3.99
N ASN A 369 17.78 8.14 3.52
CA ASN A 369 17.51 8.37 2.10
C ASN A 369 18.04 9.78 1.75
N PRO A 370 19.11 9.90 0.92
CA PRO A 370 19.69 11.18 0.54
C PRO A 370 18.79 12.01 -0.39
N ARG A 371 17.89 11.38 -1.16
CA ARG A 371 16.99 12.07 -2.10
C ARG A 371 15.71 12.60 -1.46
N ARG A 372 15.40 12.19 -0.23
CA ARG A 372 14.16 12.56 0.48
C ARG A 372 13.91 14.07 0.53
N THR A 373 14.97 14.85 0.68
CA THR A 373 14.92 16.31 0.83
C THR A 373 15.20 17.06 -0.47
N GLU A 374 15.29 16.36 -1.61
CA GLU A 374 15.49 17.01 -2.89
C GLU A 374 14.23 17.76 -3.31
N THR A 375 14.42 18.95 -3.89
CA THR A 375 13.32 19.76 -4.43
C THR A 375 13.20 19.52 -5.93
N PRO A 376 12.00 19.23 -6.48
CA PRO A 376 11.80 19.03 -7.90
C PRO A 376 12.30 20.21 -8.72
N GLY A 377 13.00 19.92 -9.81
CA GLY A 377 13.61 20.94 -10.66
C GLY A 377 14.99 21.41 -10.18
N GLN A 378 15.42 21.04 -8.97
CA GLN A 378 16.77 21.35 -8.48
C GLN A 378 17.81 20.50 -9.23
N VAL A 379 18.87 21.14 -9.71
CA VAL A 379 20.04 20.42 -10.22
C VAL A 379 20.84 19.90 -9.03
N VAL A 380 20.92 18.58 -8.92
CA VAL A 380 21.64 17.87 -7.85
C VAL A 380 22.71 16.99 -8.46
N ARG A 381 23.89 16.99 -7.84
CA ARG A 381 25.01 16.15 -8.27
C ARG A 381 24.91 14.79 -7.58
N GLY A 382 24.66 13.74 -8.34
CA GLY A 382 24.40 12.40 -7.82
C GLY A 382 25.22 11.31 -8.52
N LYS A 383 25.62 10.28 -7.76
CA LYS A 383 26.18 9.03 -8.32
C LYS A 383 25.01 8.17 -8.80
N VAL A 384 24.76 8.16 -10.11
CA VAL A 384 23.71 7.38 -10.77
C VAL A 384 24.32 6.37 -11.73
N TRP A 385 23.56 5.34 -12.09
CA TRP A 385 23.97 4.41 -13.12
C TRP A 385 23.81 5.04 -14.50
N VAL A 386 24.86 4.97 -15.32
CA VAL A 386 24.85 5.48 -16.70
C VAL A 386 25.29 4.34 -17.61
N GLU A 387 24.45 4.01 -18.58
CA GLU A 387 24.77 3.01 -19.60
C GLU A 387 25.95 3.49 -20.48
N ASP A 388 26.88 2.59 -20.79
CA ASP A 388 27.98 2.81 -21.73
C ASP A 388 28.26 1.54 -22.54
N GLU A 389 29.22 1.60 -23.47
CA GLU A 389 29.54 0.49 -24.38
C GLU A 389 29.99 -0.80 -23.66
N GLU A 390 30.39 -0.71 -22.39
CA GLU A 390 30.85 -1.84 -21.57
C GLU A 390 29.75 -2.39 -20.64
N GLY A 391 28.51 -1.94 -20.82
CA GLY A 391 27.36 -2.40 -20.03
C GLY A 391 27.02 -1.51 -18.84
N GLY A 392 27.62 -0.32 -18.73
CA GLY A 392 27.26 0.74 -17.78
C GLY A 392 28.20 0.87 -16.58
N ALA A 393 28.25 2.07 -16.01
CA ALA A 393 29.02 2.37 -14.81
C ALA A 393 28.35 3.45 -13.96
N PHE A 394 28.62 3.44 -12.65
CA PHE A 394 28.20 4.53 -11.79
C PHE A 394 29.03 5.79 -12.06
N ARG A 395 28.37 6.86 -12.50
CA ARG A 395 29.00 8.15 -12.77
C ARG A 395 28.37 9.24 -11.91
N VAL A 396 29.18 10.21 -11.52
CA VAL A 396 28.67 11.41 -10.85
C VAL A 396 28.22 12.39 -11.93
N VAL A 397 26.92 12.58 -12.05
CA VAL A 397 26.32 13.47 -13.05
C VAL A 397 25.45 14.51 -12.36
N ASP A 398 25.27 15.64 -13.03
CA ASP A 398 24.28 16.62 -12.64
C ASP A 398 22.92 16.17 -13.20
N ARG A 399 21.97 15.92 -12.31
CA ARG A 399 20.60 15.53 -12.67
C ARG A 399 19.60 16.53 -12.12
N VAL A 400 18.45 16.63 -12.77
CA VAL A 400 17.31 17.37 -12.24
C VAL A 400 16.57 16.45 -11.27
N ALA A 401 16.38 16.89 -10.03
CA ALA A 401 15.64 16.13 -9.03
C ALA A 401 14.17 15.98 -9.43
N GLY A 402 13.65 14.76 -9.32
CA GLY A 402 12.24 14.43 -9.46
C GLY A 402 11.46 14.72 -8.17
N LYS A 403 10.17 14.42 -8.20
CA LYS A 403 9.25 14.56 -7.05
C LYS A 403 9.16 13.33 -6.16
N ASP A 404 9.75 12.23 -6.60
CA ASP A 404 9.76 10.88 -6.03
C ASP A 404 11.02 10.56 -5.22
N GLY A 405 11.91 11.51 -4.95
CA GLY A 405 13.15 11.26 -4.19
C GLY A 405 12.92 10.61 -2.80
N PHE A 406 11.76 10.82 -2.19
CA PHE A 406 11.38 10.18 -0.92
C PHE A 406 10.92 8.71 -1.08
N CYS A 407 10.60 8.27 -2.28
CA CYS A 407 10.11 6.92 -2.58
C CYS A 407 11.18 5.85 -2.62
N ALA A 408 12.45 6.23 -2.67
CA ALA A 408 13.54 5.28 -2.56
C ALA A 408 13.34 4.37 -1.36
N ASP A 409 13.38 3.08 -1.60
CA ASP A 409 13.66 2.13 -0.55
C ASP A 409 15.12 1.70 -0.64
N GLY A 410 15.68 1.49 0.52
CA GLY A 410 16.94 0.83 0.69
C GLY A 410 16.95 0.42 2.13
N PHE A 411 17.01 -0.88 2.39
CA PHE A 411 17.28 -1.49 3.68
C PHE A 411 18.63 -1.02 4.28
N GLY A 412 18.82 0.28 4.55
CA GLY A 412 20.06 0.84 5.07
C GLY A 412 21.19 0.86 4.05
N GLY A 413 20.99 1.55 2.92
CA GLY A 413 22.05 1.79 1.94
C GLY A 413 22.06 0.84 0.74
N TYR A 414 21.11 -0.09 0.64
CA TYR A 414 20.91 -0.88 -0.57
C TYR A 414 20.32 -0.02 -1.67
N ARG A 415 21.15 0.26 -2.68
CA ARG A 415 20.74 0.64 -4.02
C ARG A 415 20.42 -0.66 -4.75
N GLY A 416 19.17 -1.07 -4.81
CA GLY A 416 18.78 -2.34 -5.44
C GLY A 416 18.14 -2.10 -6.79
N LEU A 417 18.43 -2.96 -7.76
CA LEU A 417 17.65 -3.06 -8.99
C LEU A 417 16.97 -4.42 -9.01
N GLN A 418 15.66 -4.44 -9.16
CA GLN A 418 14.89 -5.68 -9.28
C GLN A 418 14.44 -5.87 -10.72
N VAL A 419 14.65 -7.07 -11.24
CA VAL A 419 14.28 -7.42 -12.61
C VAL A 419 13.42 -8.68 -12.64
N ILE A 420 12.63 -8.83 -13.69
CA ILE A 420 11.79 -10.02 -13.90
C ILE A 420 12.68 -11.25 -14.17
N ALA A 421 12.35 -12.36 -13.52
CA ALA A 421 12.94 -13.66 -13.80
C ALA A 421 12.23 -14.29 -15.00
N GLU A 422 12.79 -14.14 -16.20
CA GLU A 422 12.17 -14.57 -17.46
C GLU A 422 12.12 -16.11 -17.60
N ASP A 423 13.15 -16.81 -17.11
CA ASP A 423 13.25 -18.28 -17.14
C ASP A 423 12.87 -18.93 -15.79
N ARG A 424 11.78 -18.45 -15.19
CA ARG A 424 11.33 -18.88 -13.85
C ARG A 424 11.04 -20.38 -13.79
N LYS A 425 11.65 -21.10 -12.85
CA LYS A 425 11.23 -22.47 -12.50
C LYS A 425 10.12 -22.49 -11.46
N SER A 426 9.37 -23.58 -11.42
CA SER A 426 8.32 -23.77 -10.42
C SER A 426 8.89 -23.70 -9.01
N GLY A 427 8.36 -22.79 -8.17
CA GLY A 427 8.80 -22.55 -6.80
C GLY A 427 9.82 -21.42 -6.62
N GLU A 428 10.33 -20.83 -7.71
CA GLU A 428 11.17 -19.63 -7.64
C GLU A 428 10.32 -18.35 -7.63
N ASP A 429 10.90 -17.26 -7.12
CA ASP A 429 10.30 -15.94 -7.16
C ASP A 429 10.22 -15.40 -8.60
N GLY A 430 9.24 -14.56 -8.91
CA GLY A 430 9.03 -14.02 -10.28
C GLY A 430 9.98 -12.87 -10.67
N TRP A 431 10.96 -12.59 -9.84
CA TRP A 431 11.85 -11.44 -9.84
C TRP A 431 13.16 -11.86 -9.18
N GLU A 432 14.23 -11.16 -9.52
CA GLU A 432 15.53 -11.31 -8.90
C GLU A 432 16.18 -9.94 -8.68
N GLU A 433 17.05 -9.87 -7.68
CA GLU A 433 17.83 -8.67 -7.39
C GLU A 433 19.15 -8.71 -8.16
N ILE A 434 19.41 -7.64 -8.90
CA ILE A 434 20.71 -7.37 -9.49
C ILE A 434 21.58 -6.71 -8.40
N PRO A 435 22.67 -7.36 -7.97
CA PRO A 435 23.54 -6.81 -6.95
C PRO A 435 24.20 -5.53 -7.47
N LEU A 436 24.53 -4.63 -6.54
CA LEU A 436 25.32 -3.46 -6.89
C LEU A 436 26.67 -3.90 -7.44
N PRO A 437 27.05 -3.45 -8.65
CA PRO A 437 28.39 -3.67 -9.13
C PRO A 437 29.38 -3.02 -8.17
N VAL A 438 30.42 -3.78 -7.80
CA VAL A 438 31.46 -3.34 -6.89
C VAL A 438 32.33 -2.33 -7.65
N GLY A 439 32.10 -1.04 -7.42
CA GLY A 439 32.73 0.07 -8.14
C GLY A 439 33.00 1.31 -7.30
#